data_AF-R5D542-F1
#
_entry.id   AF-R5D542-F1
#
_cell.length_a   1.000
_cell.length_b   1.000
_cell.length_c   1.000
_cell.angle_alpha   90.00
_cell.angle_beta   90.00
_cell.angle_gamma   90.00
#
_symmetry.space_group_name_H-M   'P 1'
#
loop_
_entity.id
_entity.type
_entity.pdbx_description
1 polymer ?
#
loop_
_entity_poly.entity_id
_entity_poly.type
_entity_poly.pdbx_seq_one_letter_code
_entity_poly.pdbx_strand_id
1 'polypeptide(L)' 'MLSENANEEALALILDGDSFTNDELCARIRSALPADDRSLDADIYTYAGKTLILAYPAPPLRQRVKEPALRLKRR' A
#
# COMPACT_ATOMS: atom_id res chain seq x y z
N MET A 1 12.07 -26.50 -14.97
CA MET A 1 11.23 -25.72 -14.07
C MET A 1 11.71 -24.29 -14.14
N LEU A 2 10.99 -23.45 -14.90
CA LEU A 2 11.26 -22.03 -14.97
C LEU A 2 10.73 -21.44 -13.66
N SER A 3 11.60 -20.78 -12.91
CA SER A 3 11.22 -19.98 -11.75
C SER A 3 10.16 -18.98 -12.20
N GLU A 4 8.91 -19.22 -11.81
CA GLU A 4 7.91 -18.16 -11.68
C GLU A 4 8.44 -17.20 -10.61
N ASN A 5 9.34 -16.32 -11.03
CA ASN A 5 9.57 -15.07 -10.34
C ASN A 5 8.25 -14.33 -10.50
N ALA A 6 7.30 -14.59 -9.60
CA ALA A 6 6.15 -13.74 -9.41
C ALA A 6 6.73 -12.33 -9.24
N ASN A 7 6.63 -11.53 -10.29
CA ASN A 7 7.03 -10.14 -10.24
C ASN A 7 6.06 -9.51 -9.24
N GLU A 8 6.50 -9.40 -8.00
CA GLU A 8 5.86 -8.68 -6.90
C GLU A 8 5.88 -7.18 -7.26
N GLU A 9 5.08 -6.80 -8.25
CA GLU A 9 5.15 -5.50 -8.90
C GLU A 9 4.77 -4.38 -7.92
N ALA A 10 5.79 -3.69 -7.42
CA ALA A 10 5.64 -2.41 -6.77
C ALA A 10 5.07 -1.40 -7.79
N LEU A 11 4.07 -0.64 -7.36
CA LEU A 11 3.40 0.39 -8.14
C LEU A 11 3.95 1.77 -7.75
N ALA A 12 4.34 2.57 -8.74
CA ALA A 12 4.63 3.99 -8.56
C ALA A 12 3.57 4.83 -9.29
N LEU A 13 2.88 5.72 -8.57
CA LEU A 13 1.90 6.65 -9.13
C LEU A 13 2.29 8.09 -8.84
N ILE A 14 2.11 8.97 -9.82
CA ILE A 14 2.21 10.41 -9.65
C ILE A 14 0.83 10.99 -9.92
N LEU A 15 0.29 11.71 -8.93
CA LEU A 15 -1.00 12.39 -9.02
C LEU A 15 -0.77 13.91 -8.97
N ASP A 16 -1.48 14.63 -9.82
CA ASP A 16 -1.57 16.09 -9.71
C ASP A 16 -2.63 16.45 -8.65
N GLY A 17 -2.22 17.21 -7.64
CA GLY A 17 -3.02 17.59 -6.48
C GLY A 17 -2.17 17.62 -5.19
N ASP A 18 -2.43 18.64 -4.37
CA ASP A 18 -1.77 18.85 -3.06
C ASP A 18 -2.42 18.04 -1.92
N SER A 19 -3.63 17.53 -2.11
CA SER A 19 -4.37 16.85 -1.05
C SER A 19 -5.31 15.81 -1.63
N PHE A 20 -5.30 14.63 -1.02
CA PHE A 20 -6.22 13.54 -1.31
C PHE A 20 -6.74 12.96 0.00
N THR A 21 -8.00 12.58 0.02
CA THR A 21 -8.55 11.76 1.10
C THR A 21 -8.01 10.34 1.02
N ASN A 22 -8.03 9.61 2.14
CA ASN A 22 -7.61 8.21 2.16
C ASN A 22 -8.44 7.35 1.18
N ASP A 23 -9.73 7.62 1.04
CA ASP A 23 -10.61 6.89 0.14
C ASP A 23 -10.23 7.11 -1.33
N GLU A 24 -9.90 8.35 -1.71
CA GLU A 24 -9.42 8.68 -3.06
C GLU A 24 -8.09 7.99 -3.36
N LEU A 25 -7.14 8.02 -2.42
CA LEU A 25 -5.86 7.34 -2.55
C LEU A 25 -6.05 5.83 -2.72
N CYS A 26 -6.90 5.22 -1.90
CA CYS A 26 -7.22 3.79 -1.98
C CYS A 26 -7.86 3.43 -3.33
N ALA A 27 -8.80 4.24 -3.82
CA ALA A 27 -9.44 4.02 -5.11
C ALA A 27 -8.43 4.10 -6.27
N ARG A 28 -7.52 5.08 -6.25
CA ARG A 28 -6.46 5.25 -7.26
C ARG A 28 -5.49 4.08 -7.26
N ILE A 29 -5.03 3.67 -6.08
CA ILE A 29 -4.10 2.53 -5.93
C ILE A 29 -4.77 1.24 -6.43
N ARG A 30 -6.00 0.94 -6.00
CA ARG A 30 -6.74 -0.26 -6.45
C ARG A 30 -7.05 -0.26 -7.94
N SER A 31 -7.31 0.90 -8.53
CA SER A 31 -7.54 1.02 -9.97
C SER A 31 -6.28 0.76 -10.79
N ALA A 32 -5.11 1.14 -10.28
CA ALA A 32 -3.84 1.01 -11.00
C ALA A 32 -3.12 -0.31 -10.72
N LEU A 33 -3.35 -0.90 -9.55
CA LEU A 33 -2.89 -2.23 -9.19
C LEU A 33 -4.13 -3.04 -8.75
N PRO A 34 -4.79 -3.74 -9.68
CA PRO A 34 -5.86 -4.68 -9.35
C PRO A 34 -5.26 -5.86 -8.58
N ALA A 35 -5.10 -5.68 -7.27
CA ALA A 35 -4.57 -6.68 -6.38
C ALA A 35 -5.71 -7.63 -5.94
N ASP A 36 -5.56 -8.92 -6.26
CA ASP A 36 -6.38 -10.00 -5.71
C ASP A 36 -6.21 -10.06 -4.19
N ASP A 37 -7.10 -9.45 -3.40
CA ASP A 37 -7.19 -9.52 -1.92
C ASP A 37 -5.88 -9.35 -1.12
N ARG A 38 -4.80 -8.90 -1.77
CA ARG A 38 -3.47 -8.74 -1.16
C ARG A 38 -3.47 -7.46 -0.34
N SER A 39 -2.90 -7.56 0.86
CA SER A 39 -2.59 -6.38 1.65
C SER A 39 -1.48 -5.58 0.95
N LEU A 40 -1.65 -4.27 0.88
CA LEU A 40 -0.68 -3.35 0.31
C LEU A 40 -0.23 -2.37 1.39
N ASP A 41 1.05 -2.00 1.35
CA ASP A 41 1.57 -0.83 2.06
C ASP A 41 1.93 0.22 1.01
N ALA A 42 1.85 1.49 1.39
CA ALA A 42 2.15 2.59 0.48
C ALA A 42 2.85 3.75 1.20
N ASP A 43 3.93 4.23 0.59
CA ASP A 43 4.60 5.46 1.00
C ASP A 43 4.08 6.63 0.15
N ILE A 44 3.69 7.73 0.79
CA ILE A 44 3.05 8.88 0.15
C ILE A 44 3.90 10.13 0.40
N TYR A 45 4.32 10.78 -0.68
CA TYR A 45 5.13 12.00 -0.66
C TYR A 45 4.41 13.09 -1.44
N THR A 46 4.11 14.21 -0.79
CA THR A 46 3.48 15.37 -1.45
C THR A 46 4.48 16.52 -1.55
N TYR A 47 4.66 17.04 -2.76
CA TYR A 47 5.54 18.17 -3.05
C TYR A 47 4.98 19.03 -4.20
N ALA A 48 4.79 20.33 -3.93
CA ALA A 48 4.49 21.37 -4.92
C ALA A 48 3.39 20.99 -5.94
N GLY A 49 2.18 20.67 -5.46
CA GLY A 49 1.05 20.32 -6.33
C GLY A 49 1.04 18.87 -6.79
N LYS A 50 1.99 18.03 -6.34
CA LYS A 50 2.14 16.65 -6.83
C LYS A 50 2.27 15.68 -5.67
N THR A 51 1.65 14.53 -5.82
CA THR A 51 1.74 13.44 -4.85
C THR A 51 2.31 12.20 -5.53
N LEU A 52 3.46 11.74 -5.05
CA LEU A 52 4.08 10.46 -5.39
C LEU A 52 3.59 9.40 -4.41
N ILE A 53 3.11 8.27 -4.93
CA ILE A 53 2.68 7.11 -4.17
C ILE A 53 3.53 5.92 -4.61
N LEU A 54 4.17 5.26 -3.66
CA LEU A 54 4.89 4.01 -3.87
C LEU A 54 4.16 2.91 -3.12
N ALA A 55 3.41 2.06 -3.82
CA ALA A 55 2.65 0.96 -3.24
C ALA A 55 3.33 -0.38 -3.51
N TYR A 56 3.35 -1.27 -2.52
CA TYR A 56 3.99 -2.57 -2.62
C TYR A 56 3.20 -3.65 -1.88
N PRO A 57 3.29 -4.92 -2.32
CA PRO A 57 2.73 -6.05 -1.61
C PRO A 57 3.26 -6.07 -0.18
N ALA A 58 2.36 -6.17 0.77
CA ALA A 58 2.72 -6.18 2.17
C ALA A 58 2.26 -7.49 2.80
N PRO A 59 3.08 -8.09 3.68
CA PRO A 59 2.78 -9.39 4.26
C PRO A 59 1.46 -9.34 5.04
N PRO A 60 0.75 -10.47 5.20
CA PRO A 60 -0.49 -10.53 5.96
C PRO A 60 -0.32 -9.93 7.36
N LEU A 61 -1.33 -9.21 7.86
CA LEU A 61 -1.26 -8.53 9.17
C LEU A 61 -0.77 -9.44 10.31
N ARG A 62 -1.12 -10.74 10.27
CA ARG A 62 -0.68 -11.75 11.24
C ARG A 62 0.84 -11.96 11.29
N GLN A 63 1.54 -11.69 10.19
CA GLN A 63 3.00 -11.81 10.08
C GLN A 63 3.72 -10.47 10.34
N ARG A 64 3.00 -9.34 10.28
CA ARG A 64 3.56 -8.01 10.60
C ARG A 64 3.83 -7.82 12.09
N VAL A 65 3.11 -8.57 12.95
CA VAL A 65 3.26 -8.52 14.40
C VAL A 65 4.29 -9.57 14.84
N LYS A 66 5.58 -9.22 14.88
CA LYS A 66 6.56 -9.99 15.65
C LYS A 66 6.40 -9.63 17.14
N GLU A 67 5.63 -10.43 17.88
CA GLU A 67 5.47 -10.40 19.36
C GLU A 67 4.83 -9.14 19.99
N PRO A 68 4.30 -9.20 21.24
CA PRO A 68 2.90 -8.93 21.61
C PRO A 68 2.53 -7.44 21.74
N ALA A 69 2.74 -6.64 20.70
CA ALA A 69 2.16 -5.31 20.64
C ALA A 69 0.67 -5.43 20.28
N LEU A 70 -0.21 -4.82 21.08
CA LEU A 70 -1.67 -4.72 20.91
C LEU A 70 -2.52 -5.81 21.59
N ARG A 71 -2.25 -6.10 22.86
CA ARG A 71 -3.37 -6.32 23.79
C ARG A 71 -4.05 -4.97 24.06
N LEU A 72 -5.05 -4.63 23.26
CA LEU A 72 -6.00 -3.56 23.59
C LEU A 72 -6.67 -3.93 24.91
N LYS A 73 -6.23 -3.33 26.02
CA LYS A 73 -6.94 -3.45 27.31
C LYS A 73 -8.28 -2.73 27.15
N ARG A 74 -9.34 -3.50 26.92
CA ARG A 74 -10.72 -3.04 27.14
C ARG A 74 -10.84 -2.68 28.63
N ARG A 75 -11.09 -1.41 28.91
CA ARG A 75 -11.41 -0.92 30.26
C ARG A 75 -12.91 -1.06 30.51
#